data_AF-A0A165Z052-F1
#
_entry.id   AF-A0A165Z052-F1
#
_cell.length_a   1.000
_cell.length_b   1.000
_cell.length_c   1.000
_cell.angle_alpha   90.00
_cell.angle_beta   90.00
_cell.angle_gamma   90.00
#
_symmetry.space_group_name_H-M   'P 1'
#
loop_
_entity.id
_entity.type
_entity.pdbx_description
1 polymer ?
#
loop_
_entity_poly.entity_id
_entity_poly.type
_entity_poly.pdbx_seq_one_letter_code
_entity_poly.pdbx_strand_id
1 'polypeptide(L)'
;MTSGIYNTWETADSNLLNKYVYGHHKRSALSASTKILSKSGTSATPRTGICMNFNKGTCTTSPCPYGRPHKCSTCGKDGHGASACSSKST
;
A
#
# COMPACT_ATOMS: atom_id res chain seq x y z
N MET A 1 30.95 -49.36 2.76
CA MET A 1 29.88 -48.34 2.78
C MET A 1 30.57 -47.01 2.55
N THR A 2 30.34 -46.38 1.40
CA THR A 2 30.95 -45.10 1.06
C THR A 2 30.40 -44.03 2.00
N SER A 3 31.24 -43.53 2.89
CA SER A 3 30.95 -42.45 3.83
C SER A 3 30.80 -41.14 3.05
N GLY A 4 29.70 -40.99 2.33
CA GLY A 4 29.34 -39.74 1.67
C GLY A 4 29.14 -38.66 2.74
N ILE A 5 29.67 -37.47 2.49
CA ILE A 5 29.39 -36.30 3.34
C ILE A 5 27.94 -35.88 3.01
N TYR A 6 26.97 -36.45 3.72
CA TYR A 6 25.55 -36.15 3.55
C TYR A 6 25.13 -34.86 4.28
N ASN A 7 26.01 -34.27 5.08
CA ASN A 7 25.74 -33.10 5.91
C ASN A 7 25.40 -31.82 5.12
N THR A 8 25.55 -31.81 3.79
CA THR A 8 25.20 -30.66 2.95
C THR A 8 23.84 -30.78 2.28
N TRP A 9 23.09 -31.86 2.53
CA TRP A 9 21.75 -32.06 1.95
C TRP A 9 20.65 -31.31 2.71
N GLU A 10 20.90 -30.89 3.95
CA GLU A 10 19.93 -30.14 4.75
C GLU A 10 19.96 -28.63 4.45
N THR A 11 21.06 -28.12 3.90
CA THR A 11 21.20 -26.68 3.68
C THR A 11 20.64 -26.32 2.30
N ALA A 12 19.39 -25.88 2.28
CA ALA A 12 18.83 -25.28 1.08
C ALA A 12 19.68 -24.06 0.67
N ASP A 13 20.09 -24.01 -0.59
CA ASP A 13 20.91 -22.91 -1.10
C ASP A 13 20.10 -21.60 -1.03
N SER A 14 20.51 -20.72 -0.12
CA SER A 14 19.83 -19.47 0.17
C SER A 14 19.78 -18.54 -1.05
N ASN A 15 20.75 -18.62 -1.96
CA ASN A 15 20.77 -17.83 -3.18
C ASN A 15 19.72 -18.33 -4.17
N LEU A 16 19.61 -19.64 -4.33
CA LEU A 16 18.58 -20.30 -5.14
C LEU A 16 17.17 -19.99 -4.60
N LEU A 17 16.97 -20.11 -3.29
CA LEU A 17 15.71 -19.77 -2.64
C LEU A 17 15.38 -18.28 -2.83
N ASN A 18 16.34 -17.38 -2.67
CA ASN A 18 16.11 -15.95 -2.86
C ASN A 18 15.78 -15.59 -4.31
N LYS A 19 16.37 -16.28 -5.29
CA LYS A 19 16.14 -16.00 -6.71
C LYS A 19 14.80 -16.52 -7.21
N TYR A 20 14.41 -17.74 -6.81
CA TYR A 20 13.25 -18.42 -7.40
C TYR A 20 12.03 -18.51 -6.46
N VAL A 21 12.23 -18.47 -5.14
CA VAL A 21 11.13 -18.58 -4.16
C VAL A 21 10.77 -17.20 -3.62
N TYR A 22 11.77 -16.41 -3.20
CA TYR A 22 11.56 -15.08 -2.60
C TYR A 22 11.70 -13.92 -3.61
N GLY A 23 12.19 -14.17 -4.83
CA GLY A 23 12.54 -13.13 -5.80
C GLY A 23 11.36 -12.35 -6.40
N HIS A 24 10.11 -12.79 -6.17
CA HIS A 24 8.91 -12.13 -6.67
C HIS A 24 8.17 -11.28 -5.63
N HIS A 25 8.82 -10.95 -4.51
CA HIS A 25 8.30 -9.90 -3.63
C HIS A 25 8.34 -8.57 -4.39
N LYS A 26 7.17 -8.09 -4.84
CA LYS A 26 7.01 -6.72 -5.34
C LYS A 26 7.72 -5.79 -4.35
N ARG A 27 8.69 -5.02 -4.85
CA ARG A 27 9.47 -4.04 -4.07
C ARG A 27 8.52 -3.11 -3.28
N SER A 28 8.19 -3.48 -2.06
CA SER A 28 7.77 -2.54 -1.03
C SER A 28 9.06 -1.96 -0.48
N ALA A 29 9.46 -0.82 -1.02
CA ALA A 29 10.63 -0.08 -0.59
C ALA A 29 10.47 0.32 0.88
N LEU A 30 11.13 -0.41 1.79
CA LEU A 30 11.52 -0.05 3.17
C LEU A 30 12.59 -1.09 3.57
N SER A 31 13.79 -0.80 4.07
CA SER A 31 14.35 0.38 4.71
C SER A 31 15.87 0.18 4.82
N ALA A 32 16.68 1.17 4.44
CA ALA A 32 18.01 1.35 5.02
C ALA A 32 17.88 2.53 5.99
N SER A 33 17.98 2.19 7.27
CA SER A 33 17.88 3.14 8.39
C SER A 33 19.03 4.13 8.32
N THR A 34 18.73 5.38 7.98
CA THR A 34 19.50 6.52 8.44
C THR A 34 18.49 7.63 8.75
N LYS A 35 18.37 7.99 10.02
CA LYS A 35 17.59 9.14 10.47
C LYS A 35 18.20 10.39 9.82
N ILE A 36 17.57 10.90 8.77
CA ILE A 36 17.67 12.30 8.41
C ILE A 36 16.25 12.85 8.44
N LEU A 37 16.05 13.84 9.31
CA LEU A 37 14.84 14.64 9.43
C LEU A 37 14.68 15.45 8.15
N SER A 38 14.23 14.80 7.08
CA SER A 38 13.85 15.48 5.85
C SER A 38 12.34 15.63 5.88
N LYS A 39 11.91 16.88 6.07
CA LYS A 39 10.58 17.42 5.82
C LYS A 39 10.22 17.17 4.35
N SER A 40 9.96 15.91 4.01
CA SER A 40 9.53 15.51 2.68
C SER A 40 8.02 15.59 2.70
N GLY A 41 7.50 16.68 2.15
CA GLY A 41 6.10 16.77 1.81
C GLY A 41 5.75 15.53 0.99
N THR A 42 4.98 14.64 1.59
CA THR A 42 4.44 13.46 0.92
C THR A 42 3.46 13.99 -0.11
N SER A 43 3.96 14.30 -1.31
CA SER A 43 3.16 14.17 -2.52
C SER A 43 2.83 12.70 -2.65
N ALA A 44 1.90 12.23 -1.81
CA ALA A 44 1.29 10.93 -1.96
C ALA A 44 0.75 10.91 -3.38
N THR A 45 1.36 10.11 -4.25
CA THR A 45 0.72 9.74 -5.51
C THR A 45 -0.70 9.34 -5.11
N PRO A 46 -1.73 10.08 -5.54
CA PRO A 46 -3.08 9.83 -5.06
C PRO A 46 -3.37 8.37 -5.37
N ARG A 47 -3.56 7.56 -4.32
CA ARG A 47 -3.93 6.16 -4.51
C ARG A 47 -5.12 6.18 -5.45
N THR A 48 -4.99 5.52 -6.60
CA THR A 48 -6.02 5.52 -7.64
C THR A 48 -7.36 5.14 -6.99
N GLY A 49 -8.29 6.10 -6.98
CA GLY A 49 -9.62 5.94 -6.37
C GLY A 49 -9.93 6.86 -5.18
N ILE A 50 -11.16 7.36 -5.20
CA ILE A 50 -11.79 8.22 -4.19
C ILE A 50 -11.87 7.51 -2.83
N CYS A 51 -11.83 8.27 -1.72
CA CYS A 51 -12.06 7.73 -0.39
C CYS A 51 -13.51 7.21 -0.24
N MET A 52 -13.67 5.89 -0.25
CA MET A 52 -14.99 5.25 -0.06
C MET A 52 -15.54 5.46 1.35
N ASN A 53 -14.67 5.51 2.36
CA ASN A 53 -15.07 5.79 3.75
C ASN A 53 -15.63 7.21 3.89
N PHE A 54 -15.07 8.20 3.18
CA PHE A 54 -15.64 9.55 3.11
C PHE A 54 -17.03 9.52 2.46
N ASN A 55 -17.19 8.74 1.38
CA ASN A 55 -18.49 8.57 0.72
C ASN A 55 -19.54 7.85 1.59
N LYS A 56 -19.09 7.01 2.53
CA LYS A 56 -19.93 6.36 3.56
C LYS A 56 -20.15 7.24 4.79
N GLY A 57 -19.44 8.37 4.94
CA GLY A 57 -19.48 9.24 6.12
C GLY A 57 -18.61 8.77 7.29
N THR A 58 -17.79 7.74 7.12
CA THR A 58 -16.92 7.18 8.19
C THR A 58 -15.51 7.75 8.20
N CYS A 59 -15.12 8.53 7.17
CA CYS A 59 -13.84 9.23 7.13
C CYS A 59 -14.05 10.73 7.31
N THR A 60 -13.75 11.24 8.50
CA THR A 60 -13.85 12.67 8.88
C THR A 60 -12.49 13.38 8.85
N THR A 61 -11.39 12.63 8.90
CA THR A 61 -10.03 13.19 8.91
C THR A 61 -9.64 13.72 7.53
N SER A 62 -9.30 15.01 7.45
CA SER A 62 -8.75 15.66 6.25
C SER A 62 -7.35 16.20 6.57
N PRO A 63 -6.28 15.76 5.87
CA PRO A 63 -6.26 14.82 4.74
C PRO A 63 -6.56 13.36 5.14
N CYS A 64 -7.11 12.57 4.21
CA CYS A 64 -7.42 11.17 4.44
C CYS A 64 -6.17 10.39 4.91
N PRO A 65 -6.23 9.58 5.98
CA PRO A 65 -5.08 8.82 6.48
C PRO A 65 -4.54 7.82 5.44
N TYR A 66 -5.37 7.41 4.49
CA TYR A 66 -4.99 6.53 3.38
C TYR A 66 -4.52 7.29 2.13
N GLY A 67 -4.40 8.62 2.18
CA GLY A 67 -3.97 9.44 1.05
C GLY A 67 -4.94 9.43 -0.14
N ARG A 68 -6.23 9.15 0.10
CA ARG A 68 -7.28 9.15 -0.93
C ARG A 68 -8.04 10.48 -0.93
N PRO A 69 -8.39 11.04 -2.11
CA PRO A 69 -9.12 12.30 -2.17
C PRO A 69 -10.56 12.15 -1.64
N HIS A 70 -10.98 13.12 -0.82
CA HIS A 70 -12.36 13.26 -0.36
C HIS A 70 -13.19 13.94 -1.44
N LYS A 71 -13.68 13.13 -2.38
CA LYS A 71 -14.57 13.55 -3.46
C LYS A 71 -15.84 12.71 -3.42
N CYS A 72 -16.94 13.30 -3.82
CA CYS A 72 -18.21 12.61 -3.95
C CYS A 72 -18.14 11.64 -5.14
N SER A 73 -18.49 10.37 -4.94
CA SER A 73 -18.47 9.37 -6.01
C SER A 73 -19.60 9.56 -7.03
N THR A 74 -20.66 10.29 -6.68
CA THR A 74 -21.82 10.54 -7.55
C THR A 74 -21.65 11.82 -8.39
N CYS A 75 -21.15 12.91 -7.81
CA CYS A 75 -21.04 14.20 -8.51
C CYS A 75 -19.61 14.74 -8.66
N GLY A 76 -18.60 14.07 -8.09
CA GLY A 76 -17.20 14.48 -8.16
C GLY A 76 -16.81 15.70 -7.33
N LYS A 77 -17.75 16.38 -6.67
CA LYS A 77 -17.48 17.56 -5.83
C LYS A 77 -16.86 17.19 -4.48
N ASP A 78 -16.04 18.07 -3.93
CA ASP A 78 -15.62 18.02 -2.53
C ASP A 78 -16.68 18.64 -1.60
N GLY A 79 -16.48 18.49 -0.29
CA GLY A 79 -17.39 19.01 0.75
C GLY A 79 -18.47 18.02 1.20
N HIS A 80 -18.82 17.00 0.40
CA HIS A 80 -19.76 15.95 0.81
C HIS A 80 -19.41 14.58 0.20
N GLY A 81 -19.79 13.51 0.91
CA GLY A 81 -19.75 12.15 0.41
C GLY A 81 -21.02 11.77 -0.36
N ALA A 82 -20.98 10.66 -1.10
CA ALA A 82 -22.13 10.14 -1.87
C ALA A 82 -23.42 9.98 -1.04
N SER A 83 -23.31 9.66 0.25
CA SER A 83 -24.46 9.55 1.17
C SER A 83 -25.27 10.85 1.29
N ALA A 84 -24.60 12.00 1.30
CA ALA A 84 -25.20 13.33 1.39
C ALA A 84 -25.32 14.03 0.03
N CYS A 85 -25.17 13.29 -1.07
CA CYS A 85 -25.26 13.87 -2.40
C CYS A 85 -26.72 14.16 -2.78
N SER A 86 -27.02 15.42 -3.09
CA SER A 86 -28.36 15.85 -3.52
C SER A 86 -28.67 15.55 -4.98
N SER A 87 -27.67 15.17 -5.80
CA SER A 87 -27.85 14.85 -7.22
C SER A 87 -28.12 13.36 -7.43
N LYS A 88 -28.90 12.72 -6.55
CA LYS A 88 -29.40 11.37 -6.79
C LYS A 88 -30.38 11.45 -7.97
N SER A 89 -29.86 11.33 -9.19
CA SER A 89 -30.70 11.11 -10.37
C SER A 89 -31.47 9.83 -10.13
N THR A 90 -32.79 9.94 -10.13
CA THR A 90 -33.73 8.83 -10.32
C THR A 90 -33.40 8.08 -11.61
#